data_AF-A0A150H2Q7-F1
#
_entry.id   AF-A0A150H2Q7-F1
#
_cell.length_a   1.000
_cell.length_b   1.000
_cell.length_c   1.000
_cell.angle_alpha   90.00
_cell.angle_beta   90.00
_cell.angle_gamma   90.00
#
_symmetry.space_group_name_H-M   'P 1'
#
loop_
_entity.id
_entity.type
_entity.pdbx_description
1 polymer ?
#
loop_
_entity_poly.entity_id
_entity_poly.type
_entity_poly.pdbx_seq_one_letter_code
_entity_poly.pdbx_strand_id
1 'polypeptide(L)'
;MEPVQASPSAEEKSKLEEQATAKGELSYSYWAGNTRNNVPLPEPRKLTDAEKAELEKQAGSSAIGASAWNAAGTFEERGATSWAKGRLTELIRGLPSGDVAVTDVNSCEGEANIFIVRGKKRCGFDFELQLAWKAVPRPGAIEVRGVCKVLSFCSDDPDDLEVAPEVGSRQPERAADEAAALALVKSTLRPQLSKLLVQLLDELKQK
;
A
#
# COMPACT_ATOMS: atom_id res chain seq x y z
N MET A 1 71.90 56.82 -14.90
CA MET A 1 70.78 57.48 -15.59
C MET A 1 69.80 56.38 -16.00
N GLU A 2 68.53 56.55 -15.63
CA GLU A 2 67.33 55.72 -15.84
C GLU A 2 67.14 55.16 -17.29
N PRO A 3 66.06 54.39 -17.62
CA PRO A 3 65.31 53.29 -16.95
C PRO A 3 65.01 52.07 -17.90
N VAL A 4 64.03 51.23 -17.53
CA VAL A 4 63.18 50.28 -18.32
C VAL A 4 63.83 48.94 -18.77
N GLN A 5 63.20 47.75 -18.77
CA GLN A 5 61.81 47.26 -18.71
C GLN A 5 61.73 45.94 -17.92
N ALA A 6 60.64 45.78 -17.16
CA ALA A 6 60.21 44.51 -16.58
C ALA A 6 59.24 43.78 -17.52
N SER A 7 59.37 42.45 -17.60
CA SER A 7 58.34 41.43 -17.87
C SER A 7 59.00 40.04 -17.98
N PRO A 8 58.28 38.91 -17.89
CA PRO A 8 57.03 38.61 -17.17
C PRO A 8 57.16 37.31 -16.33
N SER A 9 56.23 37.00 -15.42
CA SER A 9 55.85 35.59 -15.20
C SER A 9 54.56 35.45 -14.39
N ALA A 10 53.54 34.99 -15.12
CA ALA A 10 52.37 34.19 -14.77
C ALA A 10 51.89 34.11 -13.31
N GLU A 11 50.66 34.61 -13.13
CA GLU A 11 49.76 34.45 -11.99
C GLU A 11 49.25 32.99 -11.85
N GLU A 12 49.45 32.37 -10.68
CA GLU A 12 48.73 31.15 -10.28
C GLU A 12 47.34 31.53 -9.75
N LYS A 13 46.29 31.23 -10.52
CA LYS A 13 44.90 31.41 -10.10
C LYS A 13 44.46 30.27 -9.18
N SER A 14 43.69 30.63 -8.16
CA SER A 14 43.20 29.70 -7.13
C SER A 14 42.20 28.70 -7.72
N LYS A 15 42.28 27.45 -7.27
CA LYS A 15 41.36 26.34 -7.61
C LYS A 15 39.87 26.66 -7.36
N LEU A 16 39.58 27.71 -6.59
CA LEU A 16 38.24 28.25 -6.35
C LEU A 16 37.71 29.08 -7.55
N GLU A 17 38.57 29.77 -8.28
CA GLU A 17 38.20 30.56 -9.48
C GLU A 17 37.95 29.65 -10.70
N GLU A 18 38.67 28.54 -10.79
CA GLU A 18 38.46 27.51 -11.81
C GLU A 18 37.10 26.81 -11.65
N GLN A 19 36.66 26.56 -10.41
CA GLN A 19 35.31 26.05 -10.11
C GLN A 19 34.21 27.11 -10.28
N ALA A 20 34.52 28.40 -10.10
CA ALA A 20 33.57 29.49 -10.30
C ALA A 20 33.29 29.76 -11.78
N THR A 21 34.28 29.56 -12.65
CA THR A 21 34.17 29.74 -14.12
C THR A 21 33.63 28.49 -14.84
N ALA A 22 33.73 27.31 -14.24
CA ALA A 22 33.02 26.10 -14.68
C ALA A 22 31.49 26.16 -14.53
N LYS A 23 30.95 27.24 -13.94
CA LYS A 23 29.50 27.52 -13.85
C LYS A 23 28.88 28.01 -15.17
N GLY A 24 29.57 27.87 -16.29
CA GLY A 24 29.02 28.07 -17.64
C GLY A 24 28.27 26.85 -18.21
N GLU A 25 28.43 25.66 -17.63
CA GLU A 25 27.88 24.40 -18.19
C GLU A 25 26.80 23.73 -17.34
N LEU A 26 26.33 24.37 -16.27
CA LEU A 26 25.18 23.90 -15.48
C LEU A 26 24.12 25.00 -15.40
N SER A 27 23.68 25.47 -16.57
CA SER A 27 22.50 26.32 -16.67
C SER A 27 21.25 25.45 -16.70
N TYR A 28 20.35 25.67 -15.75
CA TYR A 28 19.00 25.11 -15.78
C TYR A 28 18.27 25.76 -16.96
N SER A 29 18.30 25.09 -18.10
CA SER A 29 17.62 25.55 -19.31
C SER A 29 16.12 25.46 -19.05
N TYR A 30 15.49 26.59 -18.72
CA TYR A 30 14.05 26.71 -18.90
C TYR A 30 13.76 26.47 -20.38
N TRP A 31 12.89 25.51 -20.68
CA TRP A 31 12.36 25.28 -22.02
C TRP A 31 11.42 26.43 -22.43
N ALA A 32 11.88 27.67 -22.32
CA ALA A 32 11.30 28.78 -23.02
C ALA A 32 11.73 28.61 -24.48
N GLY A 33 10.85 28.07 -25.31
CA GLY A 33 11.09 27.86 -26.74
C GLY A 33 11.43 29.18 -27.42
N ASN A 34 12.72 29.52 -27.46
CA ASN A 34 13.23 30.59 -28.30
C ASN A 34 13.83 29.92 -29.54
N THR A 35 13.02 29.88 -30.60
CA THR A 35 13.32 29.33 -31.92
C THR A 35 14.53 30.02 -32.54
N ARG A 36 15.73 29.50 -32.29
CA ARG A 36 16.94 29.80 -33.08
C ARG A 36 17.18 28.81 -34.22
N ASN A 37 16.51 27.68 -34.20
CA ASN A 37 16.43 26.75 -35.32
C ASN A 37 14.99 26.75 -35.83
N ASN A 38 14.83 26.82 -37.15
CA ASN A 38 13.56 26.80 -37.89
C ASN A 38 12.85 25.43 -37.77
N VAL A 39 12.66 24.95 -36.54
CA VAL A 39 11.88 23.76 -36.21
C VAL A 39 10.48 24.28 -35.84
N PRO A 40 9.46 24.01 -36.66
CA PRO A 40 8.09 24.39 -36.34
C PRO A 40 7.71 23.85 -34.96
N LEU A 41 7.06 24.68 -34.15
CA LEU A 41 6.52 24.22 -32.88
C LEU A 41 5.51 23.09 -33.16
N PRO A 42 5.60 21.95 -32.45
CA PRO A 42 4.66 20.87 -32.64
C PRO A 42 3.26 21.37 -32.28
N GLU A 43 2.31 21.22 -33.21
CA GLU A 43 0.93 21.59 -32.95
C GLU A 43 0.28 20.54 -32.03
N PRO A 44 -0.51 20.98 -31.02
CA PRO A 44 -1.22 20.05 -30.15
C PRO A 44 -2.28 19.29 -30.96
N ARG A 45 -2.02 18.01 -31.24
CA ARG A 45 -2.96 17.11 -31.93
C ARG A 45 -3.78 16.34 -30.90
N LYS A 46 -5.11 16.32 -31.08
CA LYS A 46 -5.98 15.40 -30.34
C LYS A 46 -5.72 13.97 -30.83
N LEU A 47 -5.60 13.04 -29.90
CA LEU A 47 -5.54 11.62 -30.21
C LEU A 47 -6.88 11.19 -30.84
N THR A 48 -6.82 10.38 -31.89
CA THR A 48 -8.04 9.74 -32.43
C THR A 48 -8.51 8.62 -31.49
N ASP A 49 -9.78 8.24 -31.58
CA ASP A 49 -10.33 7.17 -30.74
C ASP A 49 -9.63 5.82 -30.97
N ALA A 50 -9.20 5.56 -32.22
CA ALA A 50 -8.43 4.36 -32.56
C ALA A 50 -7.03 4.36 -31.95
N GLU A 51 -6.32 5.50 -31.99
CA GLU A 51 -5.01 5.65 -31.35
C GLU A 51 -5.09 5.57 -29.82
N LYS A 52 -6.17 6.11 -29.24
CA LYS A 52 -6.44 6.00 -27.80
C LYS A 52 -6.68 4.55 -27.39
N ALA A 53 -7.51 3.81 -28.14
CA ALA A 53 -7.77 2.40 -27.89
C ALA A 53 -6.51 1.54 -28.01
N GLU A 54 -5.63 1.84 -28.98
CA GLU A 54 -4.35 1.12 -29.13
C GLU A 54 -3.37 1.43 -27.98
N LEU A 55 -3.28 2.69 -27.52
CA LEU A 55 -2.48 3.04 -26.33
C LEU A 55 -3.02 2.39 -25.06
N GLU A 56 -4.35 2.33 -24.87
CA GLU A 56 -4.97 1.65 -23.73
C GLU A 56 -4.67 0.14 -23.77
N LYS A 57 -4.71 -0.46 -24.96
CA LYS A 57 -4.34 -1.87 -25.16
C LYS A 57 -2.86 -2.14 -24.88
N GLN A 58 -1.96 -1.26 -25.32
CA GLN A 58 -0.53 -1.36 -25.00
C GLN A 58 -0.25 -1.17 -23.50
N ALA A 59 -0.94 -0.24 -22.84
CA ALA A 59 -0.83 -0.05 -21.40
C ALA A 59 -1.32 -1.27 -20.60
N GLY A 60 -2.33 -1.98 -21.11
CA GLY A 60 -2.82 -3.24 -20.52
C GLY A 60 -1.96 -4.48 -20.82
N SER A 61 -0.96 -4.39 -21.70
CA SER A 61 -0.16 -5.54 -22.15
C SER A 61 1.06 -5.86 -21.28
N SER A 62 1.36 -5.03 -20.28
CA SER A 62 2.42 -5.30 -19.30
C SER A 62 2.09 -6.56 -18.49
N ALA A 63 2.86 -7.63 -18.69
CA ALA A 63 2.62 -8.97 -18.15
C ALA A 63 2.50 -9.08 -16.62
N ILE A 64 2.91 -8.05 -15.86
CA ILE A 64 3.00 -8.07 -14.39
C ILE A 64 2.23 -6.87 -13.79
N GLY A 65 1.34 -6.28 -14.60
CA GLY A 65 0.56 -5.12 -14.22
C GLY A 65 1.36 -3.81 -14.19
N ALA A 66 2.68 -3.80 -14.44
CA ALA A 66 3.52 -2.60 -14.39
C ALA A 66 3.07 -1.50 -15.37
N SER A 67 3.25 -0.24 -14.99
CA SER A 67 2.96 0.91 -15.85
C SER A 67 3.87 0.92 -17.08
N ALA A 68 3.32 1.34 -18.23
CA ALA A 68 4.09 1.48 -19.47
C ALA A 68 5.25 2.50 -19.35
N TRP A 69 5.14 3.44 -18.40
CA TRP A 69 6.19 4.42 -18.10
C TRP A 69 7.40 3.81 -17.39
N ASN A 70 7.23 2.70 -16.68
CA ASN A 70 8.31 1.98 -16.00
C ASN A 70 8.84 0.82 -16.86
N ALA A 71 9.18 1.11 -18.12
CA ALA A 71 9.71 0.10 -19.04
C ALA A 71 11.03 -0.55 -18.55
N ALA A 72 11.85 0.21 -17.80
CA ALA A 72 13.08 -0.28 -17.19
C ALA A 72 12.85 -1.18 -15.94
N GLY A 73 11.61 -1.24 -15.44
CA GLY A 73 11.22 -2.08 -14.32
C GLY A 73 11.91 -1.74 -13.01
N THR A 74 12.24 -0.47 -12.72
CA THR A 74 13.03 -0.10 -11.54
C THR A 74 12.26 -0.39 -10.24
N PHE A 75 11.21 0.38 -9.98
CA PHE A 75 10.31 0.23 -8.83
C PHE A 75 8.97 0.90 -9.15
N GLU A 76 7.87 0.26 -8.79
CA GLU A 76 6.53 0.86 -8.80
C GLU A 76 5.75 0.40 -7.57
N GLU A 77 5.02 1.31 -6.96
CA GLU A 77 4.16 1.05 -5.82
C GLU A 77 2.72 1.45 -6.16
N ARG A 78 1.77 0.63 -5.73
CA ARG A 78 0.34 0.88 -5.88
C ARG A 78 -0.35 0.63 -4.56
N GLY A 79 -1.01 1.65 -4.05
CA GLY A 79 -1.89 1.53 -2.89
C GLY A 79 -3.11 0.66 -3.22
N ALA A 80 -3.34 -0.36 -2.40
CA ALA A 80 -4.50 -1.26 -2.48
C ALA A 80 -5.39 -1.17 -1.23
N THR A 81 -5.05 -0.31 -0.26
CA THR A 81 -5.71 -0.19 1.05
C THR A 81 -7.23 -0.09 0.97
N SER A 82 -7.78 0.83 0.15
CA SER A 82 -9.24 1.01 0.04
C SER A 82 -9.95 -0.27 -0.43
N TRP A 83 -9.39 -0.91 -1.45
CA TRP A 83 -9.92 -2.18 -1.96
C TRP A 83 -9.80 -3.29 -0.90
N ALA A 84 -8.64 -3.43 -0.25
CA ALA A 84 -8.39 -4.49 0.72
C ALA A 84 -9.31 -4.36 1.95
N LYS A 85 -9.51 -3.14 2.47
CA LYS A 85 -10.44 -2.88 3.58
C LYS A 85 -11.89 -3.22 3.21
N GLY A 86 -12.34 -2.78 2.03
CA GLY A 86 -13.68 -3.10 1.54
C GLY A 86 -13.87 -4.61 1.39
N ARG A 87 -12.89 -5.28 0.77
CA ARG A 87 -12.93 -6.71 0.53
C ARG A 87 -12.89 -7.53 1.83
N LEU A 88 -12.01 -7.18 2.75
CA LEU A 88 -11.93 -7.81 4.07
C LEU A 88 -13.25 -7.69 4.83
N THR A 89 -13.90 -6.52 4.77
CA THR A 89 -15.22 -6.30 5.39
C THR A 89 -16.29 -7.21 4.78
N GLU A 90 -16.31 -7.38 3.45
CA GLU A 90 -17.21 -8.33 2.77
C GLU A 90 -16.96 -9.78 3.22
N LEU A 91 -15.69 -10.19 3.25
CA LEU A 91 -15.29 -11.54 3.66
C LEU A 91 -15.71 -11.85 5.10
N ILE A 92 -15.51 -10.90 6.02
CA ILE A 92 -15.92 -11.04 7.42
C ILE A 92 -17.45 -11.12 7.54
N ARG A 93 -18.20 -10.31 6.80
CA ARG A 93 -19.68 -10.38 6.76
C ARG A 93 -20.20 -11.69 6.17
N GLY A 94 -19.41 -12.34 5.32
CA GLY A 94 -19.72 -13.65 4.74
C GLY A 94 -19.44 -14.84 5.66
N LEU A 95 -18.89 -14.62 6.87
CA LEU A 95 -18.65 -15.71 7.81
C LEU A 95 -19.95 -16.37 8.25
N PRO A 96 -19.97 -17.71 8.40
CA PRO A 96 -21.18 -18.42 8.79
C PRO A 96 -21.64 -17.97 10.19
N SER A 97 -22.95 -17.79 10.33
CA SER A 97 -23.58 -17.52 11.63
C SER A 97 -24.01 -18.84 12.27
N GLY A 98 -23.47 -19.13 13.46
CA GLY A 98 -23.84 -20.29 14.26
C GLY A 98 -23.82 -19.93 15.74
N ASP A 99 -23.22 -20.79 16.57
CA ASP A 99 -23.01 -20.53 18.00
C ASP A 99 -22.11 -19.30 18.25
N VAL A 100 -21.30 -18.93 17.26
CA VAL A 100 -20.54 -17.67 17.20
C VAL A 100 -20.90 -16.96 15.90
N ALA A 101 -21.10 -15.65 15.97
CA ALA A 101 -21.31 -14.82 14.79
C ALA A 101 -20.63 -13.45 14.98
N VAL A 102 -19.97 -12.99 13.94
CA VAL A 102 -19.54 -11.58 13.83
C VAL A 102 -20.74 -10.75 13.43
N THR A 103 -21.08 -9.74 14.22
CA THR A 103 -22.24 -8.88 13.97
C THR A 103 -21.87 -7.63 13.19
N ASP A 104 -20.66 -7.11 13.41
CA ASP A 104 -20.20 -5.91 12.72
C ASP A 104 -18.66 -5.82 12.69
N VAL A 105 -18.14 -4.99 11.79
CA VAL A 105 -16.73 -4.61 11.71
C VAL A 105 -16.62 -3.16 12.19
N ASN A 106 -16.28 -2.98 13.47
CA ASN A 106 -16.26 -1.67 14.12
C ASN A 106 -15.12 -0.78 13.59
N SER A 107 -13.94 -1.36 13.39
CA SER A 107 -12.78 -0.67 12.81
C SER A 107 -11.92 -1.62 11.98
N CYS A 108 -11.30 -1.06 10.95
CA CYS A 108 -10.26 -1.70 10.13
C CYS A 108 -9.22 -0.63 9.75
N GLU A 109 -8.11 -0.64 10.48
CA GLU A 109 -7.01 0.32 10.38
C GLU A 109 -5.77 -0.36 9.84
N GLY A 110 -4.86 0.41 9.20
CA GLY A 110 -3.70 -0.12 8.50
C GLY A 110 -3.75 0.05 6.97
N GLU A 111 -2.88 -0.68 6.28
CA GLU A 111 -2.55 -0.47 4.86
C GLU A 111 -2.36 -1.76 4.06
N ALA A 112 -2.52 -1.65 2.73
CA ALA A 112 -2.21 -2.72 1.80
C ALA A 112 -1.57 -2.15 0.54
N ASN A 113 -0.47 -2.76 0.10
CA ASN A 113 0.35 -2.24 -1.00
C ASN A 113 0.75 -3.35 -1.97
N ILE A 114 0.88 -2.97 -3.23
CA ILE A 114 1.42 -3.81 -4.31
C ILE A 114 2.69 -3.14 -4.83
N PHE A 115 3.81 -3.85 -4.72
CA PHE A 115 5.11 -3.42 -5.19
C PHE A 115 5.53 -4.21 -6.43
N ILE A 116 6.10 -3.53 -7.40
CA ILE A 116 6.69 -4.14 -8.59
C ILE A 116 8.16 -3.74 -8.63
N VAL A 117 9.04 -4.68 -8.33
CA VAL A 117 10.49 -4.46 -8.25
C VAL A 117 11.16 -5.32 -9.31
N ARG A 118 11.82 -4.72 -10.30
CA ARG A 118 12.54 -5.46 -11.37
C ARG A 118 11.67 -6.52 -12.04
N GLY A 119 10.43 -6.13 -12.37
CA GLY A 119 9.45 -7.03 -12.96
C GLY A 119 8.98 -8.15 -12.03
N LYS A 120 9.13 -8.04 -10.71
CA LYS A 120 8.56 -8.99 -9.75
C LYS A 120 7.49 -8.30 -8.93
N LYS A 121 6.28 -8.83 -8.99
CA LYS A 121 5.17 -8.39 -8.11
C LYS A 121 5.39 -8.95 -6.70
N ARG A 122 5.18 -8.08 -5.72
CA ARG A 122 5.10 -8.36 -4.29
C ARG A 122 3.88 -7.62 -3.78
N CYS A 123 3.16 -8.21 -2.84
CA CYS A 123 2.02 -7.56 -2.24
C CYS A 123 1.91 -8.01 -0.79
N GLY A 124 1.39 -7.12 0.03
CA GLY A 124 1.19 -7.39 1.44
C GLY A 124 0.21 -6.40 2.03
N PHE A 125 -0.21 -6.72 3.24
CA PHE A 125 -1.06 -5.86 4.06
C PHE A 125 -0.72 -6.04 5.52
N ASP A 126 -1.03 -5.02 6.29
CA ASP A 126 -0.99 -5.04 7.74
C ASP A 126 -2.21 -4.28 8.25
N PHE A 127 -3.06 -4.96 9.00
CA PHE A 127 -4.31 -4.42 9.51
C PHE A 127 -4.51 -4.70 10.99
N GLU A 128 -5.14 -3.74 11.66
CA GLU A 128 -5.76 -3.91 12.97
C GLU A 128 -7.29 -3.92 12.82
N LEU A 129 -7.94 -4.92 13.41
CA LEU A 129 -9.38 -5.11 13.33
C LEU A 129 -10.04 -5.04 14.71
N GLN A 130 -11.20 -4.40 14.75
CA GLN A 130 -12.13 -4.51 15.88
C GLN A 130 -13.46 -5.04 15.36
N LEU A 131 -13.85 -6.22 15.85
CA LEU A 131 -15.03 -6.93 15.39
C LEU A 131 -16.05 -7.03 16.52
N ALA A 132 -17.30 -6.65 16.28
CA ALA A 132 -18.38 -6.96 17.21
C ALA A 132 -18.83 -8.40 17.03
N TRP A 133 -18.99 -9.13 18.13
CA TRP A 133 -19.40 -10.54 18.10
C TRP A 133 -20.55 -10.82 19.05
N LYS A 134 -21.27 -11.89 18.73
CA LYS A 134 -22.25 -12.53 19.61
C LYS A 134 -21.99 -14.04 19.66
N ALA A 135 -22.19 -14.63 20.82
CA ALA A 135 -22.04 -16.07 21.00
C ALA A 135 -23.07 -16.63 21.98
N VAL A 136 -23.50 -17.86 21.73
CA VAL A 136 -24.34 -18.64 22.64
C VAL A 136 -23.46 -19.77 23.21
N PRO A 137 -22.96 -19.65 24.45
CA PRO A 137 -21.91 -20.53 24.96
C PRO A 137 -22.35 -22.00 25.10
N ARG A 138 -23.65 -22.23 25.31
CA ARG A 138 -24.27 -23.55 25.43
C ARG A 138 -25.69 -23.49 24.87
N PRO A 139 -26.24 -24.58 24.29
CA PRO A 139 -27.63 -24.61 23.86
C PRO A 139 -28.58 -24.22 24.99
N GLY A 140 -29.42 -23.20 24.76
CA GLY A 140 -30.35 -22.67 25.77
C GLY A 140 -29.75 -21.66 26.75
N ALA A 141 -28.45 -21.36 26.67
CA ALA A 141 -27.83 -20.26 27.42
C ALA A 141 -28.19 -18.90 26.83
N ILE A 142 -27.97 -17.86 27.63
CA ILE A 142 -28.20 -16.47 27.20
C ILE A 142 -27.08 -16.05 26.24
N GLU A 143 -27.46 -15.34 25.18
CA GLU A 143 -26.52 -14.76 24.22
C GLU A 143 -25.59 -13.74 24.92
N VAL A 144 -24.28 -13.93 24.73
CA VAL A 144 -23.23 -13.02 25.21
C VAL A 144 -22.71 -12.23 24.02
N ARG A 145 -22.45 -10.93 24.23
CA ARG A 145 -21.95 -10.02 23.20
C ARG A 145 -20.67 -9.33 23.63
N GLY A 146 -19.85 -8.97 22.66
CA GLY A 146 -18.59 -8.30 22.93
C GLY A 146 -17.89 -7.76 21.71
N VAL A 147 -16.65 -7.36 21.93
CA VAL A 147 -15.73 -6.88 20.89
C VAL A 147 -14.54 -7.82 20.84
N CYS A 148 -14.00 -8.06 19.66
CA CYS A 148 -12.82 -8.86 19.45
C CYS A 148 -11.78 -8.02 18.73
N LYS A 149 -10.60 -7.88 19.37
CA LYS A 149 -9.47 -7.17 18.79
C LYS A 149 -8.55 -8.17 18.11
N VAL A 150 -8.09 -7.80 16.93
CA VAL A 150 -7.08 -8.52 16.15
C VAL A 150 -6.02 -7.48 15.80
N LEU A 151 -4.91 -7.49 16.56
CA LEU A 151 -3.88 -6.45 16.47
C LEU A 151 -2.84 -6.70 15.38
N SER A 152 -2.73 -7.94 14.89
CA SER A 152 -1.79 -8.32 13.85
C SER A 152 -2.50 -9.17 12.81
N PHE A 153 -3.19 -8.51 11.87
CA PHE A 153 -3.76 -9.15 10.70
C PHE A 153 -2.86 -8.82 9.50
N CYS A 154 -1.73 -9.52 9.38
CA CYS A 154 -0.71 -9.23 8.37
C CYS A 154 -0.47 -10.40 7.41
N SER A 155 0.04 -10.09 6.22
CA SER A 155 0.35 -11.11 5.21
C SER A 155 1.60 -11.94 5.49
N ASP A 156 2.50 -11.44 6.34
CA ASP A 156 3.85 -11.97 6.49
C ASP A 156 3.90 -13.15 7.47
N ASP A 157 3.11 -13.09 8.54
CA ASP A 157 3.04 -14.11 9.60
C ASP A 157 1.60 -14.61 9.84
N PRO A 158 0.99 -15.31 8.86
CA PRO A 158 -0.42 -15.73 8.93
C PRO A 158 -0.73 -16.71 10.07
N ASP A 159 0.30 -17.40 10.60
CA ASP A 159 0.18 -18.38 11.68
C ASP A 159 0.14 -17.73 13.08
N ASP A 160 0.69 -16.51 13.22
CA ASP A 160 0.76 -15.76 14.49
C ASP A 160 -0.49 -14.91 14.76
N LEU A 161 -1.55 -15.11 13.98
CA LEU A 161 -2.81 -14.41 14.16
C LEU A 161 -3.38 -14.62 15.57
N GLU A 162 -3.34 -13.58 16.38
CA GLU A 162 -3.94 -13.53 17.72
C GLU A 162 -5.33 -12.89 17.71
N VAL A 163 -6.25 -13.56 18.41
CA VAL A 163 -7.64 -13.14 18.56
C VAL A 163 -7.90 -12.89 20.05
N ALA A 164 -8.22 -11.64 20.40
CA ALA A 164 -8.47 -11.20 21.77
C ALA A 164 -9.94 -10.76 21.93
N PRO A 165 -10.87 -11.69 22.23
CA PRO A 165 -12.25 -11.35 22.52
C PRO A 165 -12.40 -10.77 23.94
N GLU A 166 -13.27 -9.78 24.08
CA GLU A 166 -13.66 -9.11 25.31
C GLU A 166 -15.19 -9.03 25.37
N VAL A 167 -15.78 -9.31 26.54
CA VAL A 167 -17.23 -9.15 26.75
C VAL A 167 -17.56 -7.67 26.94
N GLY A 168 -18.63 -7.19 26.30
CA GLY A 168 -19.01 -5.77 26.36
C GLY A 168 -19.53 -5.31 27.72
N SER A 169 -20.32 -6.15 28.40
CA SER A 169 -20.85 -5.89 29.75
C SER A 169 -20.59 -7.10 30.63
N ARG A 170 -19.61 -7.00 31.52
CA ARG A 170 -19.27 -8.09 32.45
C ARG A 170 -20.27 -8.17 33.59
N GLN A 171 -20.76 -9.37 33.83
CA GLN A 171 -21.74 -9.67 34.86
C GLN A 171 -21.26 -10.84 35.73
N PRO A 172 -20.96 -10.62 37.03
CA PRO A 172 -20.43 -11.65 37.92
C PRO A 172 -21.31 -12.91 37.99
N GLU A 173 -22.64 -12.73 37.94
CA GLU A 173 -23.62 -13.81 37.95
C GLU A 173 -23.56 -14.73 36.73
N ARG A 174 -22.99 -14.24 35.61
CA ARG A 174 -22.82 -14.96 34.34
C ARG A 174 -21.36 -15.24 34.00
N ALA A 175 -20.43 -15.07 34.94
CA ALA A 175 -18.99 -15.17 34.70
C ALA A 175 -18.57 -16.50 34.03
N ALA A 176 -19.22 -17.62 34.40
CA ALA A 176 -18.94 -18.92 33.78
C ALA A 176 -19.37 -18.98 32.30
N ASP A 177 -20.54 -18.42 31.97
CA ASP A 177 -21.03 -18.37 30.59
C ASP A 177 -20.24 -17.37 29.75
N GLU A 178 -19.83 -16.25 30.33
CA GLU A 178 -18.93 -15.27 29.71
C GLU A 178 -17.57 -15.90 29.38
N ALA A 179 -16.95 -16.61 30.32
CA ALA A 179 -15.68 -17.29 30.10
C ALA A 179 -15.80 -18.37 29.02
N ALA A 180 -16.90 -19.14 29.01
CA ALA A 180 -17.18 -20.13 27.98
C ALA A 180 -17.37 -19.47 26.59
N ALA A 181 -18.09 -18.34 26.53
CA ALA A 181 -18.29 -17.59 25.29
C ALA A 181 -16.96 -17.06 24.74
N LEU A 182 -16.09 -16.49 25.59
CA LEU A 182 -14.77 -16.00 25.18
C LEU A 182 -13.89 -17.13 24.61
N ALA A 183 -13.87 -18.28 25.27
CA ALA A 183 -13.12 -19.45 24.79
C ALA A 183 -13.66 -19.95 23.44
N LEU A 184 -14.99 -20.02 23.30
CA LEU A 184 -15.66 -20.44 22.07
C LEU A 184 -15.41 -19.47 20.91
N VAL A 185 -15.50 -18.17 21.16
CA VAL A 185 -15.23 -17.12 20.16
C VAL A 185 -13.77 -17.20 19.71
N LYS A 186 -12.83 -17.33 20.65
CA LYS A 186 -11.39 -17.43 20.32
C LYS A 186 -11.08 -18.66 19.47
N SER A 187 -11.63 -19.83 19.82
CA SER A 187 -11.39 -21.08 19.09
C SER A 187 -12.09 -21.13 17.73
N THR A 188 -13.22 -20.43 17.57
CA THR A 188 -13.99 -20.40 16.31
C THR A 188 -13.49 -19.33 15.35
N LEU A 189 -13.25 -18.10 15.81
CA LEU A 189 -12.87 -16.99 14.94
C LEU A 189 -11.44 -17.10 14.43
N ARG A 190 -10.48 -17.57 15.24
CA ARG A 190 -9.07 -17.68 14.81
C ARG A 190 -8.89 -18.46 13.51
N PRO A 191 -9.38 -19.70 13.36
CA PRO A 191 -9.23 -20.44 12.11
C PRO A 191 -10.03 -19.84 10.94
N GLN A 192 -11.16 -19.18 11.21
CA GLN A 192 -11.94 -18.50 10.17
C GLN A 192 -11.18 -17.28 9.63
N LEU A 193 -10.67 -16.42 10.51
CA LEU A 193 -9.91 -15.23 10.14
C LEU A 193 -8.59 -15.60 9.45
N SER A 194 -7.90 -16.66 9.90
CA SER A 194 -6.70 -17.17 9.20
C SER A 194 -7.00 -17.60 7.76
N LYS A 195 -8.15 -18.27 7.51
CA LYS A 195 -8.58 -18.58 6.13
C LYS A 195 -8.86 -17.33 5.32
N LEU A 196 -9.54 -16.34 5.91
CA LEU A 196 -9.82 -15.07 5.23
C LEU A 196 -8.55 -14.29 4.90
N LEU A 197 -7.54 -14.35 5.77
CA LEU A 197 -6.23 -13.72 5.57
C LEU A 197 -5.56 -14.30 4.31
N VAL A 198 -5.47 -15.62 4.22
CA VAL A 198 -4.90 -16.31 3.04
C VAL A 198 -5.70 -15.96 1.78
N GLN A 199 -7.04 -15.99 1.88
CA GLN A 199 -7.90 -15.63 0.76
C GLN A 199 -7.66 -14.18 0.29
N LEU A 200 -7.62 -13.22 1.21
CA LEU A 200 -7.38 -11.81 0.88
C LEU A 200 -6.01 -11.62 0.22
N LEU A 201 -4.99 -12.32 0.71
CA LEU A 201 -3.65 -12.29 0.14
C LEU A 201 -3.63 -12.82 -1.29
N ASP A 202 -4.33 -13.93 -1.56
CA ASP A 202 -4.41 -14.50 -2.90
C ASP A 202 -5.21 -13.61 -3.87
N GLU A 203 -6.28 -12.98 -3.41
CA GLU A 203 -7.02 -11.99 -4.20
C GLU A 203 -6.17 -10.75 -4.49
N LEU A 204 -5.35 -10.29 -3.52
CA LEU A 204 -4.42 -9.17 -3.71
C LEU A 204 -3.32 -9.50 -4.73
N LYS A 205 -2.83 -10.74 -4.75
CA LYS A 205 -1.88 -11.22 -5.78
C LYS A 205 -2.49 -11.21 -7.18
N GLN A 206 -3.80 -11.32 -7.32
CA GLN A 206 -4.49 -11.30 -8.62
C GLN A 206 -4.81 -9.89 -9.13
N LYS A 207 -4.76 -8.88 -8.25
CA LYS A 207 -5.12 -7.49 -8.56
C LYS A 207 -4.04 -6.71 -9.33
#